data_AF-A0A7S0X3S4-F1
#
_entry.id   AF-A0A7S0X3S4-F1
#
_cell.length_a   1.000
_cell.length_b   1.000
_cell.length_c   1.000
_cell.angle_alpha   90.00
_cell.angle_beta   90.00
_cell.angle_gamma   90.00
#
_symmetry.space_group_name_H-M   'P 1'
#
loop_
_entity.id
_entity.type
_entity.pdbx_description
1 polymer ?
#
loop_
_entity_poly.entity_id
_entity_poly.type
_entity_poly.pdbx_seq_one_letter_code
_entity_poly.pdbx_strand_id
1 'polypeptide(L)'
;AALRRHSGTASLQAFACGALRNLAGNIGYDTIGTGNAGAVEAVVQAMRRHSSDRVLQTRACGALRNLTRRVAANRTLAVNEGAIEAVVAAMRTHALVVELQERACGVLRNLSSSIMESRNLAGDADAVQAVVAALRGHPTSAEVQETASVALYFLIKDNTENKRLAR
;
A
#
# COMPACT_ATOMS: atom_id res chain seq x y z
N ALA A 1 0.85 -38.61 4.93
CA ALA A 1 1.70 -37.60 4.25
C ALA A 1 0.79 -36.60 3.53
N ALA A 2 0.58 -35.33 3.92
CA ALA A 2 1.39 -34.29 4.59
C ALA A 2 2.11 -33.28 3.66
N LEU A 3 2.29 -33.60 2.36
CA LEU A 3 2.88 -32.73 1.33
C LEU A 3 2.11 -33.00 0.02
N ARG A 4 1.41 -32.07 -0.64
CA ARG A 4 1.66 -30.62 -0.78
C ARG A 4 0.42 -29.78 -0.41
N ARG A 5 0.43 -29.24 0.80
CA ARG A 5 -0.39 -28.08 1.20
C ARG A 5 0.16 -26.83 0.46
N HIS A 6 -0.66 -25.78 0.26
CA HIS A 6 -0.32 -24.47 -0.34
C HIS A 6 -0.55 -24.21 -1.85
N SER A 7 -1.55 -24.81 -2.49
CA SER A 7 -2.08 -24.31 -3.79
C SER A 7 -3.01 -23.08 -3.64
N GLY A 8 -2.52 -21.99 -3.05
CA GLY A 8 -3.06 -20.63 -3.25
C GLY A 8 -4.49 -20.29 -2.76
N THR A 9 -5.19 -21.19 -2.06
CA THR A 9 -6.43 -20.98 -1.27
C THR A 9 -7.40 -19.85 -1.70
N ALA A 10 -8.53 -20.23 -2.30
CA ALA A 10 -9.78 -19.46 -2.31
C ALA A 10 -9.75 -18.05 -2.98
N SER A 11 -8.82 -17.79 -3.90
CA SER A 11 -8.81 -16.59 -4.78
C SER A 11 -8.67 -15.23 -4.07
N LEU A 12 -8.12 -15.22 -2.84
CA LEU A 12 -7.82 -14.03 -2.01
C LEU A 12 -8.93 -12.95 -1.90
N GLN A 13 -10.01 -13.18 -1.14
CA GLN A 13 -11.02 -14.18 -1.46
C GLN A 13 -12.07 -13.47 -2.35
N ALA A 14 -12.21 -13.92 -3.59
CA ALA A 14 -12.96 -13.24 -4.67
C ALA A 14 -12.48 -11.80 -4.98
N PHE A 15 -11.17 -11.57 -5.11
CA PHE A 15 -10.54 -10.25 -5.34
C PHE A 15 -10.78 -9.24 -4.21
N ALA A 16 -10.66 -9.67 -2.95
CA ALA A 16 -11.23 -8.94 -1.80
C ALA A 16 -12.70 -8.56 -2.05
N CYS A 17 -13.51 -9.55 -2.47
CA CYS A 17 -14.92 -9.45 -2.90
C CYS A 17 -15.24 -8.40 -4.00
N GLY A 18 -14.24 -7.96 -4.75
CA GLY A 18 -14.36 -7.07 -5.92
C GLY A 18 -13.66 -5.74 -5.73
N ALA A 19 -12.49 -5.72 -5.10
CA ALA A 19 -11.91 -4.65 -4.29
C ALA A 19 -12.72 -4.27 -3.04
N LEU A 20 -14.06 -4.40 -3.08
CA LEU A 20 -15.01 -4.84 -2.01
C LEU A 20 -16.46 -4.88 -2.57
N ARG A 21 -16.58 -5.06 -3.88
CA ARG A 21 -17.61 -4.46 -4.74
C ARG A 21 -16.94 -3.38 -5.61
N ASN A 22 -17.49 -2.93 -6.76
CA ASN A 22 -18.57 -1.93 -6.72
C ASN A 22 -19.11 -1.73 -5.28
N LEU A 23 -18.30 -1.02 -4.49
CA LEU A 23 -18.07 -1.13 -3.04
C LEU A 23 -19.27 -0.66 -2.18
N ALA A 24 -20.22 0.03 -2.82
CA ALA A 24 -21.60 0.15 -2.37
C ALA A 24 -22.54 0.42 -3.56
N GLY A 25 -22.13 1.24 -4.55
CA GLY A 25 -22.87 1.40 -5.81
C GLY A 25 -22.53 2.64 -6.63
N ASN A 26 -23.07 2.67 -7.86
CA ASN A 26 -23.16 3.80 -8.80
C ASN A 26 -21.90 4.25 -9.57
N ILE A 27 -21.24 3.33 -10.28
CA ILE A 27 -20.76 3.57 -11.65
C ILE A 27 -21.01 2.29 -12.45
N GLY A 28 -21.65 2.41 -13.63
CA GLY A 28 -22.06 1.25 -14.44
C GLY A 28 -21.07 0.86 -15.54
N TYR A 29 -21.06 -0.44 -15.82
CA TYR A 29 -20.64 -1.11 -17.06
C TYR A 29 -19.14 -1.36 -17.33
N ASP A 30 -18.90 -2.60 -17.77
CA ASP A 30 -17.80 -3.17 -18.56
C ASP A 30 -16.33 -2.89 -18.21
N THR A 31 -15.67 -3.90 -17.62
CA THR A 31 -14.23 -4.17 -17.79
C THR A 31 -13.89 -5.64 -17.53
N ILE A 32 -14.33 -6.53 -18.43
CA ILE A 32 -13.80 -7.90 -18.50
C ILE A 32 -12.52 -7.87 -19.36
N GLY A 33 -11.35 -7.94 -18.72
CA GLY A 33 -10.07 -8.09 -19.43
C GLY A 33 -8.78 -7.78 -18.65
N THR A 34 -8.82 -6.94 -17.61
CA THR A 34 -7.63 -6.27 -17.05
C THR A 34 -7.29 -6.69 -15.61
N GLY A 35 -7.38 -7.99 -15.30
CA GLY A 35 -7.53 -8.54 -13.93
C GLY A 35 -6.55 -8.11 -12.82
N ASN A 36 -5.37 -7.57 -13.15
CA ASN A 36 -4.46 -6.94 -12.17
C ASN A 36 -4.32 -5.41 -12.36
N ALA A 37 -4.31 -4.91 -13.60
CA ALA A 37 -4.08 -3.48 -13.87
C ALA A 37 -5.26 -2.63 -13.40
N GLY A 38 -6.48 -2.97 -13.82
CA GLY A 38 -7.70 -2.28 -13.37
C GLY A 38 -7.96 -2.43 -11.87
N ALA A 39 -7.43 -3.49 -11.24
CA ALA A 39 -7.52 -3.68 -9.79
C ALA A 39 -6.62 -2.69 -9.01
N VAL A 40 -5.44 -2.33 -9.54
CA VAL A 40 -4.56 -1.33 -8.90
C VAL A 40 -5.18 0.06 -9.02
N GLU A 41 -5.57 0.47 -10.22
CA GLU A 41 -6.24 1.75 -10.49
C GLU A 41 -7.49 1.93 -9.62
N ALA A 42 -8.41 0.95 -9.64
CA ALA A 42 -9.66 1.02 -8.89
C ALA A 42 -9.45 1.19 -7.37
N VAL A 43 -8.42 0.57 -6.80
CA VAL A 43 -8.10 0.71 -5.37
C VAL A 43 -7.54 2.10 -5.07
N VAL A 44 -6.62 2.64 -5.88
CA VAL A 44 -6.09 4.00 -5.68
C VAL A 44 -7.19 5.06 -5.83
N GLN A 45 -8.07 4.91 -6.82
CA GLN A 45 -9.21 5.80 -7.01
C GLN A 45 -10.22 5.71 -5.84
N ALA A 46 -10.46 4.52 -5.30
CA ALA A 46 -11.29 4.34 -4.10
C ALA A 46 -10.66 5.02 -2.86
N MET A 47 -9.33 4.91 -2.68
CA MET A 47 -8.63 5.59 -1.58
C MET A 47 -8.79 7.11 -1.67
N ARG A 48 -8.68 7.69 -2.87
CA ARG A 48 -8.87 9.15 -3.08
C ARG A 48 -10.31 9.59 -2.79
N ARG A 49 -11.30 8.87 -3.31
CA ARG A 49 -12.74 9.22 -3.18
C ARG A 49 -13.27 9.08 -1.74
N HIS A 50 -12.69 8.19 -0.95
CA HIS A 50 -13.18 7.87 0.40
C HIS A 50 -12.07 8.03 1.46
N SER A 51 -11.29 9.11 1.37
CA SER A 51 -10.14 9.40 2.24
C SER A 51 -10.47 9.37 3.74
N SER A 52 -11.70 9.73 4.13
CA SER A 52 -12.17 9.73 5.52
C SER A 52 -12.66 8.37 6.06
N ASP A 53 -12.91 7.37 5.19
CA ASP A 53 -13.35 6.04 5.64
C ASP A 53 -12.16 5.18 6.06
N ARG A 54 -11.91 5.13 7.38
CA ARG A 54 -10.82 4.33 7.97
C ARG A 54 -10.84 2.86 7.56
N VAL A 55 -12.03 2.26 7.40
CA VAL A 55 -12.18 0.83 7.10
C VAL A 55 -11.82 0.57 5.64
N LEU A 56 -12.30 1.43 4.74
CA LEU A 56 -11.94 1.40 3.33
C LEU A 56 -10.43 1.60 3.15
N GLN A 57 -9.83 2.63 3.75
CA GLN A 57 -8.38 2.88 3.66
C GLN A 57 -7.56 1.68 4.15
N THR A 58 -7.92 1.10 5.30
CA THR A 58 -7.22 -0.07 5.87
C THR A 58 -7.30 -1.29 4.93
N ARG A 59 -8.45 -1.52 4.31
CA ARG A 59 -8.64 -2.62 3.35
C ARG A 59 -7.93 -2.35 2.02
N ALA A 60 -7.96 -1.12 1.51
CA ALA A 60 -7.28 -0.68 0.31
C ALA A 60 -5.74 -0.81 0.41
N CYS A 61 -5.14 -0.34 1.51
CA CYS A 61 -3.71 -0.57 1.79
C CYS A 61 -3.37 -2.07 1.83
N GLY A 62 -4.25 -2.90 2.41
CA GLY A 62 -4.10 -4.36 2.42
C GLY A 62 -4.17 -4.98 1.01
N ALA A 63 -5.05 -4.49 0.14
CA ALA A 63 -5.16 -4.92 -1.25
C ALA A 63 -3.93 -4.51 -2.07
N LEU A 64 -3.52 -3.24 -2.02
CA LEU A 64 -2.31 -2.75 -2.70
C LEU A 64 -1.05 -3.49 -2.24
N ARG A 65 -0.89 -3.75 -0.94
CA ARG A 65 0.24 -4.52 -0.40
C ARG A 65 0.32 -5.91 -1.00
N ASN A 66 -0.83 -6.56 -1.23
CA ASN A 66 -0.87 -7.88 -1.85
C ASN A 66 -0.60 -7.83 -3.36
N LEU A 67 -1.24 -6.92 -4.09
CA LEU A 67 -1.08 -6.73 -5.54
C LEU A 67 0.36 -6.38 -5.93
N THR A 68 1.04 -5.56 -5.13
CA THR A 68 2.42 -5.09 -5.36
C THR A 68 3.49 -6.05 -4.87
N ARG A 69 3.15 -7.09 -4.08
CA ARG A 69 4.13 -7.92 -3.36
C ARG A 69 5.11 -8.65 -4.28
N ARG A 70 4.61 -9.33 -5.32
CA ARG A 70 5.41 -10.23 -6.18
C ARG A 70 5.36 -9.92 -7.68
N VAL A 71 4.62 -8.89 -8.09
CA VAL A 71 4.39 -8.56 -9.51
C VAL A 71 4.99 -7.19 -9.79
N ALA A 72 6.12 -7.15 -10.52
CA ALA A 72 6.83 -5.90 -10.82
C ALA A 72 5.96 -4.91 -11.62
N ALA A 73 5.22 -5.40 -12.62
CA ALA A 73 4.29 -4.58 -13.40
C ALA A 73 3.24 -3.88 -12.51
N ASN A 74 2.70 -4.56 -11.49
CA ASN A 74 1.75 -3.95 -10.54
C ASN A 74 2.41 -2.87 -9.66
N ARG A 75 3.72 -2.94 -9.40
CA ARG A 75 4.45 -1.89 -8.68
C ARG A 75 4.58 -0.65 -9.57
N THR A 76 5.02 -0.81 -10.82
CA THR A 76 5.11 0.28 -11.79
C THR A 76 3.75 0.93 -12.01
N LEU A 77 2.69 0.14 -12.22
CA LEU A 77 1.32 0.65 -12.35
C LEU A 77 0.88 1.41 -11.08
N ALA A 78 1.11 0.87 -9.87
CA ALA A 78 0.75 1.55 -8.64
C ALA A 78 1.48 2.88 -8.44
N VAL A 79 2.75 2.99 -8.85
CA VAL A 79 3.50 4.25 -8.84
C VAL A 79 2.90 5.24 -9.85
N ASN A 80 2.65 4.80 -11.09
CA ASN A 80 2.07 5.64 -12.14
C ASN A 80 0.65 6.15 -11.78
N GLU A 81 -0.14 5.32 -11.08
CA GLU A 81 -1.47 5.71 -10.58
C GLU A 81 -1.42 6.69 -9.39
N GLY A 82 -0.25 6.96 -8.82
CA GLY A 82 -0.05 7.79 -7.63
C GLY A 82 -0.54 7.13 -6.35
N ALA A 83 -0.22 5.84 -6.17
CA ALA A 83 -0.52 5.10 -4.94
C ALA A 83 0.33 5.54 -3.74
N ILE A 84 1.51 6.12 -3.98
CA ILE A 84 2.42 6.57 -2.91
C ILE A 84 1.73 7.69 -2.11
N GLU A 85 1.27 8.72 -2.82
CA GLU A 85 0.57 9.90 -2.30
C GLU A 85 -0.74 9.49 -1.62
N ALA A 86 -1.50 8.57 -2.22
CA ALA A 86 -2.73 8.05 -1.66
C ALA A 86 -2.49 7.29 -0.34
N VAL A 87 -1.43 6.48 -0.25
CA VAL A 87 -1.04 5.75 0.97
C VAL A 87 -0.53 6.71 2.04
N VAL A 88 0.29 7.71 1.70
CA VAL A 88 0.77 8.71 2.68
C VAL A 88 -0.38 9.57 3.20
N ALA A 89 -1.31 9.99 2.34
CA ALA A 89 -2.52 10.67 2.77
C ALA A 89 -3.33 9.81 3.75
N ALA A 90 -3.55 8.52 3.43
CA ALA A 90 -4.24 7.59 4.32
C ALA A 90 -3.51 7.42 5.67
N MET A 91 -2.19 7.30 5.68
CA MET A 91 -1.38 7.24 6.91
C MET A 91 -1.55 8.48 7.78
N ARG A 92 -1.56 9.68 7.16
CA ARG A 92 -1.74 10.97 7.84
C ARG A 92 -3.15 11.12 8.42
N THR A 93 -4.19 10.86 7.62
CA THR A 93 -5.60 10.97 8.05
C THR A 93 -5.96 9.97 9.14
N HIS A 94 -5.39 8.75 9.09
CA HIS A 94 -5.71 7.65 10.01
C HIS A 94 -4.50 7.26 10.87
N ALA A 95 -3.74 8.25 11.35
CA ALA A 95 -2.51 8.08 12.12
C ALA A 95 -2.62 7.09 13.28
N LEU A 96 -3.78 7.03 13.97
CA LEU A 96 -4.01 6.17 15.14
C LEU A 96 -4.46 4.73 14.80
N VAL A 97 -4.72 4.41 13.52
CA VAL A 97 -5.21 3.09 13.12
C VAL A 97 -4.03 2.14 12.86
N VAL A 98 -3.61 1.40 13.90
CA VAL A 98 -2.45 0.47 13.89
C VAL A 98 -2.39 -0.39 12.62
N GLU A 99 -3.48 -1.08 12.29
CA GLU A 99 -3.57 -1.98 11.13
C GLU A 99 -3.40 -1.24 9.80
N LEU A 100 -3.85 0.01 9.70
CA LEU A 100 -3.64 0.82 8.51
C LEU A 100 -2.16 1.18 8.35
N GLN A 101 -1.49 1.56 9.45
CA GLN A 101 -0.07 1.92 9.43
C GLN A 101 0.81 0.71 9.05
N GLU A 102 0.55 -0.48 9.61
CA GLU A 102 1.22 -1.73 9.24
C GLU A 102 1.09 -2.02 7.74
N ARG A 103 -0.14 -2.01 7.23
CA ARG A 103 -0.42 -2.28 5.82
C ARG A 103 0.18 -1.23 4.89
N ALA A 104 0.07 0.05 5.23
CA ALA A 104 0.59 1.18 4.46
C ALA A 104 2.12 1.16 4.36
N CYS A 105 2.83 0.97 5.47
CA CYS A 105 4.27 0.72 5.47
C CYS A 105 4.63 -0.49 4.59
N GLY A 106 3.81 -1.54 4.60
CA GLY A 106 3.93 -2.69 3.70
C GLY A 106 3.81 -2.34 2.21
N VAL A 107 2.96 -1.38 1.82
CA VAL A 107 2.89 -0.85 0.44
C VAL A 107 4.15 -0.06 0.11
N LEU A 108 4.52 0.91 0.94
CA LEU A 108 5.68 1.78 0.71
C LEU A 108 6.99 0.98 0.58
N ARG A 109 7.16 -0.08 1.38
CA ARG A 109 8.23 -1.07 1.22
C ARG A 109 8.24 -1.72 -0.17
N ASN A 110 7.09 -2.19 -0.64
CA ASN A 110 6.99 -2.88 -1.94
C ASN A 110 7.34 -1.93 -3.09
N LEU A 111 6.86 -0.69 -3.07
CA LEU A 111 7.12 0.28 -4.13
C LEU A 111 8.59 0.76 -4.11
N SER A 112 9.11 1.13 -2.94
CA SER A 112 10.49 1.65 -2.77
C SER A 112 11.58 0.61 -3.03
N SER A 113 11.26 -0.68 -2.90
CA SER A 113 12.21 -1.76 -3.23
C SER A 113 12.38 -2.00 -4.74
N SER A 114 11.65 -1.30 -5.61
CA SER A 114 11.67 -1.52 -7.07
C SER A 114 12.76 -0.72 -7.80
N ILE A 115 12.58 0.60 -7.95
CA ILE A 115 13.48 1.48 -8.74
C ILE A 115 13.74 2.80 -7.99
N MET A 116 14.79 3.52 -8.38
CA MET A 116 15.19 4.78 -7.71
C MET A 116 14.11 5.87 -7.84
N GLU A 117 13.47 5.97 -9.00
CA GLU A 117 12.37 6.91 -9.28
C GLU A 117 11.24 6.79 -8.24
N SER A 118 10.82 5.56 -7.91
CA SER A 118 9.80 5.32 -6.86
C SER A 118 10.25 5.75 -5.47
N ARG A 119 11.56 5.83 -5.19
CA ARG A 119 12.09 6.37 -3.93
C ARG A 119 12.09 7.90 -3.93
N ASN A 120 12.41 8.53 -5.06
CA ASN A 120 12.35 9.99 -5.20
C ASN A 120 10.89 10.46 -5.01
N LEU A 121 9.95 9.88 -5.75
CA LEU A 121 8.51 10.15 -5.60
C LEU A 121 8.02 9.92 -4.17
N ALA A 122 8.56 8.92 -3.46
CA ALA A 122 8.24 8.70 -2.04
C ALA A 122 8.87 9.73 -1.10
N GLY A 123 10.00 10.35 -1.45
CA GLY A 123 10.54 11.53 -0.77
C GLY A 123 9.66 12.75 -0.99
N ASP A 124 9.35 13.05 -2.25
CA ASP A 124 8.52 14.18 -2.68
C ASP A 124 7.09 14.12 -2.07
N ALA A 125 6.57 12.92 -1.85
CA ALA A 125 5.28 12.66 -1.20
C ALA A 125 5.34 12.57 0.34
N ASP A 126 6.45 12.93 0.99
CA ASP A 126 6.70 12.83 2.44
C ASP A 126 6.55 11.43 3.06
N ALA A 127 6.75 10.36 2.30
CA ALA A 127 6.56 8.99 2.79
C ALA A 127 7.56 8.63 3.91
N VAL A 128 8.75 9.22 3.89
CA VAL A 128 9.76 9.05 4.95
C VAL A 128 9.23 9.57 6.29
N GLN A 129 8.71 10.79 6.31
CA GLN A 129 8.17 11.44 7.50
C GLN A 129 6.89 10.74 7.99
N ALA A 130 6.05 10.24 7.08
CA ALA A 130 4.88 9.43 7.44
C ALA A 130 5.26 8.10 8.11
N VAL A 131 6.29 7.41 7.59
CA VAL A 131 6.80 6.16 8.20
C VAL A 131 7.47 6.43 9.56
N VAL A 132 8.23 7.53 9.70
CA VAL A 132 8.80 7.96 10.98
C VAL A 132 7.70 8.33 11.99
N ALA A 133 6.62 8.98 11.56
CA ALA A 133 5.46 9.26 12.41
C ALA A 133 4.75 7.97 12.85
N ALA A 134 4.61 6.96 11.98
CA ALA A 134 4.07 5.65 12.35
C ALA A 134 4.95 4.93 13.40
N LEU A 135 6.28 4.94 13.24
CA LEU A 135 7.23 4.41 14.23
C LEU A 135 7.08 5.11 15.60
N ARG A 136 6.98 6.43 15.62
CA ARG A 136 6.85 7.23 16.86
C ARG A 136 5.46 7.09 17.50
N GLY A 137 4.41 6.96 16.69
CA GLY A 137 3.01 6.86 17.17
C GLY A 137 2.60 5.50 17.70
N HIS A 138 3.27 4.41 17.27
CA HIS A 138 2.92 3.03 17.64
C HIS A 138 4.11 2.26 18.26
N PRO A 139 4.74 2.75 19.34
CA PRO A 139 5.97 2.17 19.90
C PRO A 139 5.79 0.74 20.42
N THR A 140 4.57 0.33 20.76
CA THR A 140 4.24 -0.98 21.33
C THR A 140 3.71 -2.00 20.32
N SER A 141 3.39 -1.62 19.09
CA SER A 141 3.00 -2.59 18.04
C SER A 141 4.23 -3.11 17.32
N ALA A 142 4.60 -4.35 17.61
CA ALA A 142 5.72 -5.02 16.98
C ALA A 142 5.59 -5.06 15.45
N GLU A 143 4.38 -5.25 14.94
CA GLU A 143 4.08 -5.36 13.50
C GLU A 143 4.28 -4.03 12.78
N VAL A 144 3.88 -2.91 13.41
CA VAL A 144 4.16 -1.57 12.88
C VAL A 144 5.66 -1.28 12.98
N GLN A 145 6.31 -1.55 14.12
CA GLN A 145 7.75 -1.31 14.29
C GLN A 145 8.59 -2.07 13.24
N GLU A 146 8.33 -3.36 13.03
CA GLU A 146 9.02 -4.18 12.03
C GLU A 146 8.74 -3.65 10.62
N THR A 147 7.47 -3.52 10.23
CA THR A 147 7.10 -3.20 8.85
C THR A 147 7.51 -1.78 8.47
N ALA A 148 7.39 -0.82 9.38
CA ALA A 148 7.80 0.57 9.18
C ALA A 148 9.34 0.70 9.14
N SER A 149 10.09 -0.01 9.98
CA SER A 149 11.56 -0.02 9.93
C SER A 149 12.09 -0.55 8.59
N VAL A 150 11.48 -1.64 8.09
CA VAL A 150 11.84 -2.19 6.77
C VAL A 150 11.42 -1.24 5.64
N ALA A 151 10.26 -0.58 5.73
CA ALA A 151 9.85 0.43 4.77
C ALA A 151 10.84 1.62 4.72
N LEU A 152 11.22 2.14 5.89
CA LEU A 152 12.19 3.22 6.04
C LEU A 152 13.54 2.84 5.42
N TYR A 153 14.04 1.62 5.69
CA TYR A 153 15.27 1.12 5.06
C TYR A 153 15.18 1.18 3.52
N PHE A 154 14.10 0.71 2.90
CA PHE A 154 13.97 0.74 1.44
C PHE A 154 13.74 2.14 0.86
N LEU A 155 13.12 3.06 1.62
CA LEU A 155 12.97 4.47 1.24
C LEU A 155 14.32 5.18 1.18
N ILE A 156 15.16 4.99 2.20
CA ILE A 156 16.46 5.68 2.33
C ILE A 156 17.61 4.93 1.63
N LYS A 157 17.42 3.66 1.24
CA LYS A 157 18.46 2.86 0.60
C LYS A 157 18.93 3.53 -0.69
N ASP A 158 20.23 3.80 -0.74
CA ASP A 158 20.94 4.42 -1.85
C ASP A 158 20.37 5.79 -2.31
N ASN A 159 19.50 6.41 -1.49
CA ASN A 159 18.87 7.70 -1.75
C ASN A 159 19.29 8.71 -0.67
N THR A 160 20.19 9.63 -1.04
CA THR A 160 20.77 10.61 -0.09
C THR A 160 19.75 11.62 0.41
N GLU A 161 18.72 11.97 -0.37
CA GLU A 161 17.71 12.95 0.05
C GLU A 161 16.74 12.35 1.06
N ASN A 162 16.23 11.15 0.80
CA ASN A 162 15.42 10.42 1.77
C ASN A 162 16.17 10.14 3.08
N LYS A 163 17.50 9.96 3.05
CA LYS A 163 18.35 9.88 4.26
C LYS A 163 18.39 11.19 5.07
N ARG A 164 18.16 12.35 4.45
CA ARG A 164 18.03 13.64 5.15
C ARG A 164 16.65 13.77 5.79
N LEU A 165 15.59 13.42 5.05
CA LEU A 165 14.19 13.44 5.53
C LEU A 165 13.91 12.49 6.70
N ALA A 166 14.78 11.49 6.93
CA ALA A 166 14.64 10.49 7.99
C ALA A 166 15.20 10.91 9.37
N ARG A 167 15.74 12.13 9.51
CA ARG A 167 16.34 12.66 10.74
C ARG A 167 15.28 13.38 11.60
#